data_AF-A0A0A1H622-F1
#
_entry.id   AF-A0A0A1H622-F1
#
_cell.length_a   1.000
_cell.length_b   1.000
_cell.length_c   1.000
_cell.angle_alpha   90.00
_cell.angle_beta   90.00
_cell.angle_gamma   90.00
#
_symmetry.space_group_name_H-M   'P 1'
#
loop_
_entity.id
_entity.type
_entity.pdbx_description
1 polymer ?
#
loop_
_entity_poly.entity_id
_entity_poly.type
_entity_poly.pdbx_seq_one_letter_code
_entity_poly.pdbx_strand_id
1 'polypeptide(L)'
;MWRDLASVSVPTLLVIALAFGAAIHFIQPAPPATVVMSTGPDGSLFQRYAERYRQVFARNGITLRLIPSRGSVENLARLADPHEHVDVAFVQSGLRRMPTDANLVSLGSTSYEPLFILYRAPRVLHRLADFAGKRLAIGRPGSGTEALASTLLEANGIRRGGPTRLLPLAGDEAMRAMLSRQVDAVFLSGDSAKPGEIRRLLTTPGIRIFGFDQIDAYLHRFRYLNRVDLPMGLFDLARNLPDRRTPLVAPSVELVARASLHPALIDLTIEAAQEVHAHATLLQAAGTFPSPVERDFPMSVEALRYYKSGEGLAYRYLPFWLASLVDRMIVLLLPIVILLLPAMRALPGMYAWRVRRRIYRHYGTLVALERESADIRPGTAAAAALLERLNRIEREVIDMKLPNPFADEAYGLRQHVHFVRARLSGNLSGGTAAPPADPARRPPRSP
;
A
#
# COMPACT_ATOMS: atom_id res chain seq x y z
N MET A 1 32.78 -11.23 -33.43
CA MET A 1 31.61 -11.78 -32.71
C MET A 1 31.25 -10.93 -31.50
N TRP A 2 32.16 -10.68 -30.55
CA TRP A 2 31.90 -9.90 -29.33
C TRP A 2 31.58 -8.41 -29.54
N ARG A 3 32.33 -7.70 -30.40
CA ARG A 3 32.05 -6.29 -30.77
C ARG A 3 30.68 -6.10 -31.44
N ASP A 4 30.21 -7.13 -32.13
CA ASP A 4 28.96 -7.10 -32.88
C ASP A 4 27.74 -7.27 -31.98
N LEU A 5 27.86 -8.14 -30.97
CA LEU A 5 26.85 -8.34 -29.93
C LEU A 5 26.69 -7.06 -29.09
N ALA A 6 27.80 -6.38 -28.78
CA ALA A 6 27.80 -5.15 -27.99
C ALA A 6 27.01 -4.00 -28.64
N SER A 7 27.11 -3.80 -29.96
CA SER A 7 26.48 -2.65 -30.65
C SER A 7 24.94 -2.63 -30.61
N VAL A 8 24.30 -3.80 -30.48
CA VAL A 8 22.84 -3.96 -30.40
C VAL A 8 22.37 -4.11 -28.95
N SER A 9 23.19 -4.79 -28.15
CA SER A 9 22.89 -5.01 -26.73
C SER A 9 22.96 -3.70 -25.94
N VAL A 10 23.90 -2.81 -26.25
CA VAL A 10 24.09 -1.54 -25.52
C VAL A 10 22.87 -0.62 -25.57
N PRO A 11 22.30 -0.24 -26.73
CA PRO A 11 21.12 0.63 -26.77
C PRO A 11 19.89 -0.05 -26.17
N THR A 12 19.73 -1.37 -26.37
CA THR A 12 18.61 -2.13 -25.78
C THR A 12 18.71 -2.16 -24.24
N LEU A 13 19.91 -2.44 -23.71
CA LEU A 13 20.18 -2.40 -22.27
C LEU A 13 20.01 -0.99 -21.70
N LEU A 14 20.35 0.06 -22.46
CA LEU A 14 20.21 1.44 -22.02
C LEU A 14 18.73 1.84 -21.92
N VAL A 15 17.88 1.41 -22.87
CA VAL A 15 16.44 1.64 -22.80
C VAL A 15 15.80 0.81 -21.68
N ILE A 16 16.22 -0.45 -21.47
CA ILE A 16 15.80 -1.26 -20.32
C ILE A 16 16.20 -0.56 -19.01
N ALA A 17 17.43 -0.08 -18.89
CA ALA A 17 17.92 0.61 -17.71
C ALA A 17 17.17 1.93 -17.46
N LEU A 18 16.82 2.68 -18.52
CA LEU A 18 16.04 3.90 -18.41
C LEU A 18 14.60 3.62 -17.97
N ALA A 19 13.96 2.59 -18.54
CA ALA A 19 12.63 2.15 -18.14
C ALA A 19 12.62 1.61 -16.70
N PHE A 20 13.64 0.86 -16.30
CA PHE A 20 13.81 0.36 -14.93
C PHE A 20 14.10 1.49 -13.94
N GLY A 21 14.94 2.45 -14.33
CA GLY A 21 15.20 3.67 -13.56
C GLY A 21 13.95 4.52 -13.38
N ALA A 22 13.14 4.69 -14.43
CA ALA A 22 11.85 5.36 -14.34
C ALA A 22 10.87 4.58 -13.45
N ALA A 23 10.78 3.27 -13.60
CA ALA A 23 9.93 2.43 -12.74
C ALA A 23 10.33 2.54 -11.26
N ILE A 24 11.63 2.47 -10.94
CA ILE A 24 12.13 2.67 -9.56
C ILE A 24 11.84 4.10 -9.06
N HIS A 25 11.89 5.10 -9.93
CA HIS A 25 11.61 6.49 -9.55
C HIS A 25 10.13 6.73 -9.25
N PHE A 26 9.22 6.06 -9.98
CA PHE A 26 7.77 6.23 -9.81
C PHE A 26 7.12 5.23 -8.85
N ILE A 27 7.75 4.08 -8.56
CA ILE A 27 7.31 3.12 -7.55
C ILE A 27 7.81 3.61 -6.19
N GLN A 28 6.91 3.80 -5.22
CA GLN A 28 7.31 4.21 -3.87
C GLN A 28 8.36 3.25 -3.30
N PRO A 29 9.38 3.76 -2.58
CA PRO A 29 10.40 2.91 -1.97
C PRO A 29 9.75 1.83 -1.10
N ALA A 30 10.40 0.67 -1.02
CA ALA A 30 9.87 -0.46 -0.26
C ALA A 30 9.37 -0.02 1.13
N PRO A 31 8.21 -0.52 1.60
CA PRO A 31 7.65 -0.10 2.87
C PRO A 31 8.68 -0.31 3.98
N PRO A 32 8.78 0.61 4.95
CA PRO A 32 9.72 0.44 6.04
C PRO A 32 9.39 -0.85 6.80
N ALA A 33 10.43 -1.59 7.18
CA ALA A 33 10.29 -2.86 7.87
C ALA A 33 9.81 -2.72 9.32
N THR A 34 9.70 -1.50 9.83
CA THR A 34 9.28 -1.21 11.20
C THR A 34 8.24 -0.10 11.22
N VAL A 35 7.17 -0.31 11.99
CA VAL A 35 6.13 0.67 12.29
C VAL A 35 6.08 0.86 13.80
N VAL A 36 5.95 2.09 14.25
CA VAL A 36 5.87 2.42 15.67
C VAL A 36 4.45 2.82 16.04
N MET A 37 3.84 2.08 16.96
CA MET A 37 2.49 2.33 17.43
C MET A 37 2.46 2.76 18.88
N SER A 38 1.86 3.92 19.16
CA SER A 38 1.55 4.33 20.54
C SER A 38 0.25 3.69 21.00
N THR A 39 0.24 3.14 22.21
CA THR A 39 -0.80 2.21 22.66
C THR A 39 -1.63 2.78 23.81
N GLY A 40 -1.58 2.16 24.98
CA GLY A 40 -2.16 2.65 26.23
C GLY A 40 -1.32 2.17 27.40
N PRO A 41 -1.80 2.33 28.64
CA PRO A 41 -1.10 1.83 29.81
C PRO A 41 -0.92 0.31 29.77
N ASP A 42 -0.01 -0.23 30.57
CA ASP A 42 0.14 -1.68 30.68
C ASP A 42 -1.17 -2.33 31.15
N GLY A 43 -1.54 -3.44 30.50
CA GLY A 43 -2.80 -4.16 30.69
C GLY A 43 -4.04 -3.50 30.07
N SER A 44 -3.90 -2.41 29.32
CA SER A 44 -5.01 -1.70 28.68
C SER A 44 -5.61 -2.43 27.47
N LEU A 45 -6.82 -2.07 27.07
CA LEU A 45 -7.48 -2.51 25.84
C LEU A 45 -6.64 -2.11 24.63
N PHE A 46 -6.13 -0.89 24.61
CA PHE A 46 -5.25 -0.42 23.52
C PHE A 46 -3.97 -1.24 23.43
N GLN A 47 -3.32 -1.57 24.55
CA GLN A 47 -2.15 -2.45 24.51
C GLN A 47 -2.52 -3.85 24.01
N ARG A 48 -3.59 -4.45 24.52
CA ARG A 48 -4.06 -5.77 24.08
C ARG A 48 -4.44 -5.82 22.59
N TYR A 49 -5.08 -4.77 22.08
CA TYR A 49 -5.37 -4.64 20.65
C TYR A 49 -4.09 -4.49 19.83
N ALA A 50 -3.18 -3.63 20.27
CA ALA A 50 -1.91 -3.40 19.58
C ALA A 50 -1.01 -4.66 19.56
N GLU A 51 -1.05 -5.49 20.61
CA GLU A 51 -0.38 -6.80 20.62
C GLU A 51 -0.93 -7.75 19.56
N ARG A 52 -2.25 -7.74 19.33
CA ARG A 52 -2.85 -8.50 18.23
C ARG A 52 -2.45 -7.93 16.87
N TYR A 53 -2.40 -6.61 16.73
CA TYR A 53 -1.90 -5.96 15.50
C TYR A 53 -0.46 -6.39 15.24
N ARG A 54 0.38 -6.47 16.27
CA ARG A 54 1.77 -6.92 16.15
C ARG A 54 1.87 -8.35 15.59
N GLN A 55 0.93 -9.23 15.93
CA GLN A 55 0.87 -10.58 15.35
C GLN A 55 0.52 -10.53 13.86
N VAL A 56 -0.45 -9.70 13.45
CA VAL A 56 -0.84 -9.50 12.05
C VAL A 56 0.33 -8.93 11.23
N PHE A 57 1.03 -7.94 11.78
CA PHE A 57 2.20 -7.32 11.15
C PHE A 57 3.35 -8.31 10.98
N ALA A 58 3.63 -9.12 12.01
CA ALA A 58 4.68 -10.12 11.97
C ALA A 58 4.44 -11.19 10.90
N ARG A 59 3.19 -11.60 10.66
CA ARG A 59 2.83 -12.53 9.56
C ARG A 59 3.16 -11.96 8.17
N ASN A 60 3.21 -10.63 8.06
CA ASN A 60 3.54 -9.92 6.83
C ASN A 60 5.00 -9.44 6.78
N GLY A 61 5.86 -9.93 7.70
CA GLY A 61 7.28 -9.58 7.73
C GLY A 61 7.58 -8.15 8.17
N ILE A 62 6.61 -7.45 8.76
CA ILE A 62 6.78 -6.08 9.29
C ILE A 62 6.84 -6.14 10.82
N THR A 63 7.79 -5.41 11.40
CA THR A 63 7.93 -5.29 12.85
C THR A 63 7.05 -4.14 13.37
N LEU A 64 6.06 -4.45 14.20
CA LEU A 64 5.29 -3.42 14.90
C LEU A 64 5.87 -3.19 16.30
N ARG A 65 6.54 -2.04 16.51
CA ARG A 65 7.08 -1.63 17.81
C ARG A 65 6.00 -0.89 18.61
N LEU A 66 5.66 -1.43 19.77
CA LEU A 66 4.64 -0.86 20.64
C LEU A 66 5.28 0.04 21.70
N ILE A 67 4.74 1.25 21.86
CA ILE A 67 5.14 2.18 22.93
C ILE A 67 3.96 2.37 23.88
N PRO A 68 4.08 2.01 25.17
CA PRO A 68 3.07 2.30 26.19
C PRO A 68 2.83 3.81 26.33
N SER A 69 1.60 4.19 26.69
CA SER A 69 1.22 5.59 26.91
C SER A 69 0.22 5.73 28.06
N ARG A 70 -0.11 6.96 28.45
CA ARG A 70 -1.16 7.26 29.42
C ARG A 70 -2.57 7.19 28.82
N GLY A 71 -2.67 7.05 27.49
CA GLY A 71 -3.93 6.98 26.75
C GLY A 71 -3.97 7.94 25.55
N SER A 72 -5.18 8.23 25.08
CA SER A 72 -5.41 8.95 23.83
C SER A 72 -4.82 10.37 23.77
N VAL A 73 -4.75 11.10 24.89
CA VAL A 73 -4.18 12.47 24.90
C VAL A 73 -2.67 12.42 24.62
N GLU A 74 -1.95 11.49 25.25
CA GLU A 74 -0.51 11.31 24.99
C GLU A 74 -0.30 10.74 23.59
N ASN A 75 -1.10 9.76 23.15
CA ASN A 75 -1.02 9.22 21.79
C ASN A 75 -1.14 10.30 20.73
N LEU A 76 -2.11 11.20 20.88
CA LEU A 76 -2.31 12.32 19.95
C LEU A 76 -1.14 13.30 19.99
N ALA A 77 -0.61 13.61 21.18
CA ALA A 77 0.56 14.47 21.32
C ALA A 77 1.80 13.89 20.62
N ARG A 78 2.07 12.58 20.79
CA ARG A 78 3.19 11.90 20.12
C ARG A 78 3.03 11.84 18.60
N LEU A 79 1.80 11.65 18.11
CA LEU A 79 1.50 11.70 16.68
C LEU A 79 1.64 13.12 16.12
N ALA A 80 1.32 14.14 16.90
CA ALA A 80 1.40 15.53 16.46
C ALA A 80 2.84 16.07 16.46
N ASP A 81 3.70 15.60 17.36
CA ASP A 81 5.09 16.06 17.47
C ASP A 81 5.98 15.48 16.35
N PRO A 82 6.51 16.27 15.41
CA PRO A 82 7.37 15.77 14.33
C PRO A 82 8.70 15.16 14.80
N HIS A 83 9.12 15.41 16.05
CA HIS A 83 10.34 14.86 16.64
C HIS A 83 10.11 13.47 17.26
N GLU A 84 8.85 13.09 17.52
CA GLU A 84 8.49 11.77 18.02
C GLU A 84 8.25 10.77 16.88
N HIS A 85 8.96 9.65 16.94
CA HIS A 85 8.87 8.59 15.94
C HIS A 85 7.70 7.64 16.28
N VAL A 86 6.47 8.15 16.13
CA VAL A 86 5.21 7.39 16.25
C VAL A 86 4.44 7.53 14.94
N ASP A 87 4.09 6.39 14.34
CA ASP A 87 3.44 6.32 13.03
C ASP A 87 1.91 6.21 13.14
N VAL A 88 1.44 5.43 14.11
CA VAL A 88 0.02 5.09 14.30
C VAL A 88 -0.31 5.09 15.80
N ALA A 89 -1.54 5.46 16.17
CA ALA A 89 -2.04 5.25 17.52
C ALA A 89 -3.57 5.12 17.58
N PHE A 90 -4.06 4.55 18.69
CA PHE A 90 -5.48 4.61 19.03
C PHE A 90 -5.80 5.95 19.69
N VAL A 91 -6.73 6.71 19.11
CA VAL A 91 -7.12 8.03 19.60
C VAL A 91 -8.63 8.09 19.76
N GLN A 92 -9.10 8.38 20.97
CA GLN A 92 -10.51 8.66 21.22
C GLN A 92 -10.89 9.97 20.52
N SER A 93 -12.01 9.97 19.80
CA SER A 93 -12.62 11.17 19.22
C SER A 93 -13.08 12.18 20.30
N GLY A 94 -13.20 13.45 19.91
CA GLY A 94 -13.44 14.58 20.80
C GLY A 94 -12.19 15.21 21.40
N LEU A 95 -11.00 14.83 20.95
CA LEU A 95 -9.71 15.33 21.46
C LEU A 95 -9.09 16.45 20.60
N ARG A 96 -9.71 16.79 19.45
CA ARG A 96 -9.24 17.79 18.48
C ARG A 96 -9.20 19.26 18.95
N ARG A 97 -9.20 19.51 20.27
CA ARG A 97 -8.86 20.84 20.81
C ARG A 97 -7.35 21.13 20.78
N MET A 98 -6.52 20.16 20.39
CA MET A 98 -5.08 20.32 20.16
C MET A 98 -4.78 20.83 18.72
N PRO A 99 -3.68 21.58 18.50
CA PRO A 99 -3.43 22.34 17.26
C PRO A 99 -3.43 21.48 15.99
N THR A 100 -4.04 22.04 14.95
CA THR A 100 -4.39 21.49 13.63
C THR A 100 -3.22 21.27 12.67
N ASP A 101 -1.98 21.51 13.09
CA ASP A 101 -0.83 21.60 12.16
C ASP A 101 -0.17 20.24 11.89
N ALA A 102 -0.56 19.19 12.61
CA ALA A 102 -0.09 17.85 12.34
C ALA A 102 -0.89 17.24 11.19
N ASN A 103 -0.20 16.90 10.09
CA ASN A 103 -0.75 16.12 8.96
C ASN A 103 -1.13 14.70 9.43
N LEU A 104 -2.26 14.58 10.11
CA LEU A 104 -2.82 13.35 10.64
C LEU A 104 -4.06 12.93 9.86
N VAL A 105 -4.19 11.63 9.65
CA VAL A 105 -5.29 11.01 8.92
C VAL A 105 -5.90 9.88 9.74
N SER A 106 -7.22 9.70 9.59
CA SER A 106 -7.92 8.54 10.15
C SER A 106 -7.81 7.36 9.17
N LEU A 107 -7.53 6.18 9.72
CA LEU A 107 -7.61 4.91 9.01
C LEU A 107 -8.95 4.20 9.26
N GLY A 108 -9.82 4.80 10.07
CA GLY A 108 -11.14 4.29 10.43
C GLY A 108 -11.35 4.21 11.94
N SER A 109 -12.62 4.21 12.33
CA SER A 109 -13.04 3.95 13.71
C SER A 109 -12.95 2.45 14.03
N THR A 110 -12.52 2.08 15.23
CA THR A 110 -12.31 0.68 15.64
C THR A 110 -13.23 0.19 16.75
N SER A 111 -13.80 1.10 17.55
CA SER A 111 -14.76 0.76 18.59
C SER A 111 -15.54 1.99 19.07
N TYR A 112 -16.63 1.73 19.80
CA TYR A 112 -17.24 2.72 20.68
C TYR A 112 -16.68 2.59 22.11
N GLU A 113 -16.51 3.72 22.78
CA GLU A 113 -16.11 3.80 24.19
C GLU A 113 -17.18 4.51 25.02
N PRO A 114 -18.31 3.84 25.33
CA PRO A 114 -19.40 4.45 26.08
C PRO A 114 -18.97 4.91 27.47
N LEU A 115 -19.44 6.11 27.84
CA LEU A 115 -19.20 6.69 29.15
C LEU A 115 -20.27 6.20 30.15
N PHE A 116 -19.85 5.33 31.06
CA PHE A 116 -20.65 4.90 32.19
C PHE A 116 -20.47 5.88 33.34
N ILE A 117 -21.57 6.39 33.88
CA ILE A 117 -21.56 7.19 35.10
C ILE A 117 -22.36 6.44 36.14
N LEU A 118 -21.69 5.90 37.14
CA LEU A 118 -22.33 5.23 38.27
C LEU A 118 -22.31 6.15 39.47
N TYR A 119 -23.46 6.34 40.10
CA TYR A 119 -23.61 7.33 41.15
C TYR A 119 -24.46 6.81 42.30
N ARG A 120 -24.29 7.43 43.48
CA ARG A 120 -25.05 7.12 44.68
C ARG A 120 -26.02 8.24 44.97
N ALA A 121 -27.31 7.97 44.84
CA ALA A 121 -28.36 8.90 45.27
C ALA A 121 -29.68 8.17 45.57
N PRO A 122 -30.49 8.70 46.50
CA PRO A 122 -31.81 8.12 46.79
C PRO A 122 -32.74 8.22 45.58
N ARG A 123 -32.64 9.31 44.82
CA ARG A 123 -33.43 9.59 43.61
C ARG A 123 -32.64 9.39 42.32
N VAL A 124 -33.35 9.23 41.21
CA VAL A 124 -32.76 9.27 39.86
C VAL A 124 -32.29 10.70 39.57
N LEU A 125 -31.11 10.83 38.96
CA LEU A 125 -30.59 12.10 38.45
C LEU A 125 -30.81 12.12 36.94
N HIS A 126 -31.22 13.27 36.40
CA HIS A 126 -31.64 13.41 35.00
C HIS A 126 -30.69 14.30 34.20
N ARG A 127 -29.91 15.17 34.88
CA ARG A 127 -28.97 16.08 34.23
C ARG A 127 -27.60 15.98 34.88
N LEU A 128 -26.54 16.17 34.10
CA LEU A 128 -25.17 16.22 34.64
C LEU A 128 -24.99 17.38 35.64
N ALA A 129 -25.73 18.48 35.47
CA ALA A 129 -25.75 19.60 36.42
C ALA A 129 -26.18 19.17 37.83
N ASP A 130 -26.93 18.07 37.99
CA ASP A 130 -27.37 17.57 39.29
C ASP A 130 -26.20 17.00 40.14
N PHE A 131 -25.01 16.84 39.53
CA PHE A 131 -23.76 16.50 40.23
C PHE A 131 -23.04 17.70 40.85
N ALA A 132 -23.61 18.92 40.78
CA ALA A 132 -23.03 20.10 41.41
C ALA A 132 -22.79 19.89 42.92
N GLY A 133 -21.60 20.25 43.39
CA GLY A 133 -21.19 20.11 44.80
C GLY A 133 -20.83 18.69 45.23
N LYS A 134 -20.78 17.72 44.31
CA LYS A 134 -20.43 16.31 44.60
C LYS A 134 -18.94 16.03 44.44
N ARG A 135 -18.51 14.86 44.90
CA ARG A 135 -17.17 14.28 44.68
C ARG A 135 -17.24 13.30 43.51
N LEU A 136 -16.59 13.63 42.41
CA LEU A 136 -16.67 12.89 41.15
C LEU A 136 -15.30 12.30 40.82
N ALA A 137 -15.18 10.99 40.71
CA ALA A 137 -14.00 10.35 40.13
C ALA A 137 -14.12 10.40 38.60
N ILE A 138 -13.29 11.21 37.95
CA ILE A 138 -13.42 11.50 36.51
C ILE A 138 -12.41 10.75 35.62
N GLY A 139 -11.61 9.86 36.18
CA GLY A 139 -10.58 9.12 35.45
C GLY A 139 -9.17 9.68 35.65
N ARG A 140 -8.20 8.98 35.05
CA ARG A 140 -6.77 9.30 35.18
C ARG A 140 -6.43 10.54 34.35
N PRO A 141 -5.55 11.44 34.83
CA PRO A 141 -5.06 12.56 34.02
C PRO A 141 -4.49 12.09 32.68
N GLY A 142 -4.92 12.72 31.58
CA GLY A 142 -4.48 12.38 30.22
C GLY A 142 -5.22 11.20 29.58
N SER A 143 -6.18 10.58 30.27
CA SER A 143 -7.05 9.56 29.67
C SER A 143 -8.20 10.19 28.86
N GLY A 144 -8.71 9.45 27.87
CA GLY A 144 -9.89 9.86 27.10
C GLY A 144 -11.15 10.00 27.96
N THR A 145 -11.28 9.19 29.03
CA THR A 145 -12.35 9.30 30.03
C THR A 145 -12.31 10.63 30.75
N GLU A 146 -11.13 11.06 31.21
CA GLU A 146 -10.96 12.33 31.93
C GLU A 146 -11.27 13.53 31.02
N ALA A 147 -10.73 13.52 29.80
CA ALA A 147 -10.99 14.57 28.82
C ALA A 147 -12.49 14.69 28.48
N LEU A 148 -13.17 13.56 28.28
CA LEU A 148 -14.61 13.53 28.01
C LEU A 148 -15.44 13.98 29.22
N ALA A 149 -15.16 13.41 30.40
CA ALA A 149 -15.88 13.76 31.63
C ALA A 149 -15.77 15.26 31.94
N SER A 150 -14.55 15.81 31.88
CA SER A 150 -14.31 17.25 32.06
C SER A 150 -15.07 18.08 31.04
N THR A 151 -15.04 17.72 29.74
CA THR A 151 -15.75 18.46 28.69
C THR A 151 -17.27 18.48 28.91
N LEU A 152 -17.86 17.33 29.27
CA LEU A 152 -19.30 17.22 29.52
C LEU A 152 -19.72 17.95 30.80
N LEU A 153 -18.93 17.85 31.87
CA LEU A 153 -19.20 18.54 33.13
C LEU A 153 -19.09 20.06 32.97
N GLU A 154 -18.08 20.56 32.26
CA GLU A 154 -17.91 21.98 31.98
C GLU A 154 -19.08 22.55 31.18
N ALA A 155 -19.57 21.80 30.18
CA ALA A 155 -20.73 22.18 29.39
C ALA A 155 -22.03 22.28 30.22
N ASN A 156 -22.05 21.65 31.40
CA ASN A 156 -23.13 21.71 32.38
C ASN A 156 -22.82 22.64 33.57
N GLY A 157 -21.80 23.50 33.46
CA GLY A 157 -21.44 24.48 34.48
C GLY A 157 -20.61 23.94 35.66
N ILE A 158 -20.19 22.68 35.61
CA ILE A 158 -19.31 22.07 36.61
C ILE A 158 -17.87 22.23 36.14
N ARG A 159 -17.13 23.16 36.76
CA ARG A 159 -15.73 23.47 36.40
C ARG A 159 -14.76 23.03 37.49
N ARG A 160 -13.51 22.76 37.11
CA ARG A 160 -12.38 22.58 38.04
C ARG A 160 -12.23 23.84 38.92
N GLY A 161 -11.90 23.66 40.19
CA GLY A 161 -11.81 24.74 41.18
C GLY A 161 -13.17 25.21 41.74
N GLY A 162 -14.28 24.70 41.21
CA GLY A 162 -15.62 24.99 41.72
C GLY A 162 -15.99 24.20 43.00
N PRO A 163 -17.28 24.25 43.41
CA PRO A 163 -17.77 23.55 44.59
C PRO A 163 -17.74 22.02 44.41
N THR A 164 -17.85 21.52 43.18
CA THR A 164 -17.71 20.10 42.85
C THR A 164 -16.24 19.68 42.90
N ARG A 165 -15.93 18.59 43.62
CA ARG A 165 -14.58 18.04 43.69
C ARG A 165 -14.39 17.01 42.58
N LEU A 166 -13.52 17.33 41.61
CA LEU A 166 -13.15 16.42 40.53
C LEU A 166 -11.85 15.69 40.91
N LEU A 167 -11.93 14.37 41.06
CA LEU A 167 -10.87 13.53 41.59
C LEU A 167 -10.25 12.68 40.47
N PRO A 168 -8.91 12.59 40.39
CA PRO A 168 -8.19 11.88 39.32
C PRO A 168 -8.13 10.36 39.54
N LEU A 169 -9.24 9.75 39.98
CA LEU A 169 -9.32 8.32 40.28
C LEU A 169 -9.89 7.56 39.09
N ALA A 170 -9.33 6.37 38.79
CA ALA A 170 -9.79 5.50 37.70
C ALA A 170 -9.82 4.03 38.11
N GLY A 171 -10.54 3.20 37.34
CA GLY A 171 -10.57 1.75 37.50
C GLY A 171 -10.83 1.31 38.94
N ASP A 172 -9.99 0.40 39.44
CA ASP A 172 -10.15 -0.20 40.77
C ASP A 172 -10.10 0.82 41.91
N GLU A 173 -9.34 1.90 41.76
CA GLU A 173 -9.27 2.96 42.76
C GLU A 173 -10.58 3.74 42.84
N ALA A 174 -11.14 4.13 41.69
CA ALA A 174 -12.45 4.80 41.63
C ALA A 174 -13.56 3.90 42.18
N MET A 175 -13.55 2.60 41.86
CA MET A 175 -14.49 1.63 42.40
C MET A 175 -14.38 1.49 43.92
N ARG A 176 -13.17 1.34 44.47
CA ARG A 176 -12.97 1.28 45.93
C ARG A 176 -13.49 2.54 46.60
N ALA A 177 -13.20 3.71 46.04
CA ALA A 177 -13.69 4.99 46.55
C ALA A 177 -15.24 5.08 46.50
N MET A 178 -15.88 4.51 45.48
CA MET A 178 -17.35 4.49 45.35
C MET A 178 -18.02 3.56 46.37
N LEU A 179 -17.41 2.40 46.60
CA LEU A 179 -17.86 1.42 47.58
C LEU A 179 -17.66 1.93 49.02
N SER A 180 -16.54 2.62 49.30
CA SER A 180 -16.23 3.22 50.60
C SER A 180 -16.88 4.60 50.83
N ARG A 181 -17.71 5.08 49.90
CA ARG A 181 -18.40 6.39 49.97
C ARG A 181 -17.46 7.59 50.03
N GLN A 182 -16.24 7.46 49.52
CA GLN A 182 -15.29 8.56 49.34
C GLN A 182 -15.60 9.42 48.11
N VAL A 183 -16.33 8.86 47.14
CA VAL A 183 -16.90 9.59 46.00
C VAL A 183 -18.40 9.35 45.88
N ASP A 184 -19.08 10.28 45.22
CA ASP A 184 -20.53 10.23 45.01
C ASP A 184 -20.88 9.72 43.60
N ALA A 185 -19.96 9.87 42.64
CA ALA A 185 -20.05 9.24 41.32
C ALA A 185 -18.68 8.87 40.75
N VAL A 186 -18.67 7.87 39.88
CA VAL A 186 -17.51 7.41 39.10
C VAL A 186 -17.84 7.47 37.61
N PHE A 187 -16.90 7.97 36.83
CA PHE A 187 -16.95 8.03 35.38
C PHE A 187 -16.01 6.96 34.84
N LEU A 188 -16.55 6.00 34.10
CA LEU A 188 -15.82 4.84 33.59
C LEU A 188 -16.03 4.74 32.07
N SER A 189 -14.95 4.52 31.34
CA SER A 189 -14.95 4.13 29.93
C SER A 189 -13.75 3.24 29.61
N GLY A 190 -13.76 2.57 28.46
CA GLY A 190 -12.71 1.66 28.01
C GLY A 190 -12.31 0.65 29.09
N ASP A 191 -11.02 0.64 29.46
CA ASP A 191 -10.45 -0.27 30.47
C ASP A 191 -11.03 -0.16 31.88
N SER A 192 -11.57 1.00 32.23
CA SER A 192 -12.17 1.22 33.54
C SER A 192 -13.61 0.72 33.62
N ALA A 193 -14.24 0.43 32.48
CA ALA A 193 -15.64 0.02 32.35
C ALA A 193 -15.80 -1.50 32.14
N LYS A 194 -15.08 -2.31 32.92
CA LYS A 194 -15.18 -3.78 32.83
C LYS A 194 -16.59 -4.24 33.22
N PRO A 195 -17.25 -5.14 32.46
CA PRO A 195 -18.62 -5.59 32.76
C PRO A 195 -18.80 -6.14 34.17
N GLY A 196 -17.82 -6.90 34.68
CA GLY A 196 -17.85 -7.43 36.06
C GLY A 196 -17.84 -6.33 37.12
N GLU A 197 -17.11 -5.23 36.89
CA GLU A 197 -17.03 -4.13 37.84
C GLU A 197 -18.27 -3.24 37.82
N ILE A 198 -18.82 -2.99 36.62
CA ILE A 198 -20.11 -2.31 36.48
C ILE A 198 -21.20 -3.14 37.18
N ARG A 199 -21.24 -4.45 36.95
CA ARG A 199 -22.18 -5.35 37.64
C ARG A 199 -22.03 -5.27 39.15
N ARG A 200 -20.80 -5.35 39.67
CA ARG A 200 -20.53 -5.27 41.12
C ARG A 200 -21.04 -3.96 41.72
N LEU A 201 -20.79 -2.82 41.06
CA LEU A 201 -21.31 -1.52 41.49
C LEU A 201 -22.85 -1.47 41.44
N LEU A 202 -23.48 -1.95 40.36
CA LEU A 202 -24.94 -1.97 40.21
C LEU A 202 -25.64 -2.89 41.22
N THR A 203 -24.98 -3.95 41.68
CA THR A 203 -25.51 -4.81 42.75
C THR A 203 -25.39 -4.19 44.15
N THR A 204 -24.65 -3.09 44.30
CA THR A 204 -24.48 -2.41 45.59
C THR A 204 -25.68 -1.49 45.86
N PRO A 205 -26.35 -1.62 47.03
CA PRO A 205 -27.51 -0.80 47.35
C PRO A 205 -27.27 0.71 47.20
N GLY A 206 -28.21 1.39 46.54
CA GLY A 206 -28.21 2.83 46.33
C GLY A 206 -27.27 3.34 45.24
N ILE A 207 -26.55 2.47 44.54
CA ILE A 207 -25.81 2.83 43.32
C ILE A 207 -26.72 2.67 42.11
N ARG A 208 -26.68 3.65 41.21
CA ARG A 208 -27.48 3.70 39.98
C ARG A 208 -26.57 4.04 38.79
N ILE A 209 -26.99 3.67 37.60
CA ILE A 209 -26.38 4.14 36.34
C ILE A 209 -27.12 5.38 35.86
N PHE A 210 -26.36 6.40 35.46
CA PHE A 210 -26.90 7.62 34.87
C PHE A 210 -27.25 7.37 33.40
N GLY A 211 -28.46 7.76 33.02
CA GLY A 211 -28.89 7.82 31.62
C GLY A 211 -28.86 9.26 31.13
N PHE A 212 -28.40 9.46 29.91
CA PHE A 212 -28.42 10.77 29.26
C PHE A 212 -29.81 11.04 28.69
N ASP A 213 -30.71 11.59 29.50
CA ASP A 213 -32.07 11.94 29.04
C ASP A 213 -32.02 13.04 27.95
N GLN A 214 -31.02 13.91 28.01
CA GLN A 214 -30.77 14.98 27.04
C GLN A 214 -29.80 14.56 25.92
N ILE A 215 -29.73 13.26 25.59
CA ILE A 215 -28.71 12.72 24.68
C ILE A 215 -28.63 13.46 23.34
N ASP A 216 -29.77 13.78 22.73
CA ASP A 216 -29.79 14.44 21.42
C ASP A 216 -29.10 15.81 21.45
N ALA A 217 -29.25 16.57 22.55
CA ALA A 217 -28.55 17.84 22.73
C ALA A 217 -27.02 17.64 22.80
N TYR A 218 -26.56 16.57 23.46
CA TYR A 218 -25.13 16.23 23.48
C TYR A 218 -24.61 15.84 22.10
N LEU A 219 -25.34 15.02 21.33
CA LEU A 219 -24.93 14.61 19.98
C LEU A 219 -24.89 15.79 19.00
N HIS A 220 -25.78 16.77 19.16
CA HIS A 220 -25.77 17.99 18.34
C HIS A 220 -24.60 18.92 18.69
N ARG A 221 -24.30 19.05 19.99
CA ARG A 221 -23.22 19.93 20.46
C ARG A 221 -21.83 19.31 20.27
N PHE A 222 -21.74 17.99 20.39
CA PHE A 222 -20.50 17.22 20.33
C PHE A 222 -20.64 16.15 19.24
N ARG A 223 -20.36 16.55 17.99
CA ARG A 223 -20.59 15.72 16.78
C ARG A 223 -19.77 14.41 16.74
N TYR A 224 -18.75 14.30 17.58
CA TYR A 224 -17.94 13.10 17.76
C TYR A 224 -18.62 12.04 18.65
N LEU A 225 -19.67 12.41 19.40
CA LEU A 225 -20.40 11.48 20.25
C LEU A 225 -21.42 10.69 19.44
N ASN A 226 -21.66 9.46 19.90
CA ASN A 226 -22.67 8.55 19.39
C ASN A 226 -23.61 8.13 20.52
N ARG A 227 -24.81 7.69 20.14
CA ARG A 227 -25.75 7.05 21.06
C ARG A 227 -25.46 5.57 21.17
N VAL A 228 -25.29 5.08 22.40
CA VAL A 228 -25.27 3.65 22.72
C VAL A 228 -26.35 3.41 23.77
N ASP A 229 -27.35 2.60 23.43
CA ASP A 229 -28.40 2.23 24.38
C ASP A 229 -28.05 0.93 25.09
N LEU A 230 -27.90 0.99 26.41
CA LEU A 230 -27.78 -0.22 27.23
C LEU A 230 -29.15 -0.90 27.35
N PRO A 231 -29.32 -2.15 26.88
CA PRO A 231 -30.55 -2.89 27.10
C PRO A 231 -30.72 -3.25 28.58
N MET A 232 -31.97 -3.49 28.97
CA MET A 232 -32.32 -3.97 30.30
C MET A 232 -31.68 -5.34 30.54
N GLY A 233 -31.22 -5.59 31.77
CA GLY A 233 -30.65 -6.88 32.15
C GLY A 233 -29.28 -7.21 31.56
N LEU A 234 -28.64 -6.29 30.84
CA LEU A 234 -27.34 -6.51 30.18
C LEU A 234 -26.25 -7.08 31.11
N PHE A 235 -26.20 -6.61 32.36
CA PHE A 235 -25.18 -7.03 33.33
C PHE A 235 -25.64 -8.16 34.24
N ASP A 236 -26.95 -8.26 34.47
CA ASP A 236 -27.56 -9.33 35.26
C ASP A 236 -29.03 -9.51 34.84
N LEU A 237 -29.32 -10.57 34.07
CA LEU A 237 -30.67 -10.83 33.59
C LEU A 237 -31.63 -11.20 34.72
N ALA A 238 -31.16 -11.96 35.72
CA ALA A 238 -32.01 -12.42 36.83
C ALA A 238 -32.46 -11.26 37.72
N ARG A 239 -31.58 -10.27 37.93
CA ARG A 239 -31.90 -9.05 38.69
C ARG A 239 -32.39 -7.90 37.80
N ASN A 240 -32.46 -8.12 36.48
CA ASN A 240 -32.74 -7.10 35.48
C ASN A 240 -31.88 -5.83 35.68
N LEU A 241 -30.55 -5.96 35.63
CA LEU A 241 -29.61 -4.83 35.78
C LEU A 241 -28.97 -4.46 34.42
N PRO A 242 -29.07 -3.21 33.92
CA PRO A 242 -29.91 -2.15 34.47
C PRO A 242 -31.41 -2.46 34.32
N ASP A 243 -32.23 -1.85 35.17
CA ASP A 243 -33.68 -2.08 35.27
C ASP A 243 -34.48 -1.42 34.15
N ARG A 244 -33.86 -0.52 33.41
CA ARG A 244 -34.41 0.19 32.26
C ARG A 244 -33.37 0.37 31.17
N ARG A 245 -33.84 0.53 29.93
CA ARG A 245 -32.97 0.93 28.81
C ARG A 245 -32.32 2.25 29.17
N THR A 246 -30.99 2.29 29.13
CA THR A 246 -30.22 3.45 29.59
C THR A 246 -29.41 4.03 28.42
N PRO A 247 -29.75 5.23 27.91
CA PRO A 247 -28.99 5.86 26.84
C PRO A 247 -27.66 6.39 27.38
N LEU A 248 -26.57 6.02 26.72
CA LEU A 248 -25.21 6.51 26.99
C LEU A 248 -24.67 7.28 25.80
N VAL A 249 -23.78 8.22 26.10
CA VAL A 249 -22.92 8.85 25.11
C VAL A 249 -21.64 8.04 24.94
N ALA A 250 -21.20 7.85 23.70
CA ALA A 250 -20.00 7.11 23.36
C ALA A 250 -19.18 7.84 22.29
N PRO A 251 -17.97 8.34 22.60
CA PRO A 251 -16.99 8.61 21.55
C PRO A 251 -16.63 7.32 20.80
N SER A 252 -16.16 7.49 19.58
CA SER A 252 -15.46 6.43 18.84
C SER A 252 -13.96 6.48 19.15
N VAL A 253 -13.29 5.32 19.08
CA VAL A 253 -11.84 5.22 18.99
C VAL A 253 -11.47 5.14 17.52
N GLU A 254 -10.52 5.96 17.09
CA GLU A 254 -9.98 5.98 15.74
C GLU A 254 -8.55 5.45 15.71
N LEU A 255 -8.20 4.77 14.63
CA LEU A 255 -6.81 4.57 14.24
C LEU A 255 -6.33 5.82 13.53
N VAL A 256 -5.48 6.59 14.21
CA VAL A 256 -4.92 7.81 13.63
C VAL A 256 -3.48 7.53 13.24
N ALA A 257 -3.12 7.94 12.03
CA ALA A 257 -1.77 7.81 11.49
C ALA A 257 -1.25 9.15 10.99
N ARG A 258 0.08 9.27 10.85
CA ARG A 258 0.66 10.36 10.07
C ARG A 258 0.32 10.18 8.59
N ALA A 259 0.01 11.27 7.89
CA ALA A 259 -0.27 11.23 6.45
C ALA A 259 0.92 10.72 5.62
N SER A 260 2.14 10.76 6.16
CA SER A 260 3.35 10.21 5.56
C SER A 260 3.48 8.69 5.71
N LEU A 261 2.56 8.01 6.41
CA LEU A 261 2.59 6.55 6.53
C LEU A 261 2.45 5.90 5.15
N HIS A 262 3.35 4.98 4.84
CA HIS A 262 3.40 4.32 3.54
C HIS A 262 2.06 3.60 3.25
N PRO A 263 1.46 3.74 2.04
CA PRO A 263 0.16 3.15 1.70
C PRO A 263 0.02 1.65 2.02
N ALA A 264 1.06 0.85 1.75
CA ALA A 264 1.10 -0.58 2.10
C ALA A 264 0.88 -0.86 3.61
N LEU A 265 1.38 0.03 4.47
CA LEU A 265 1.25 -0.10 5.91
C LEU A 265 -0.12 0.37 6.38
N ILE A 266 -0.74 1.33 5.69
CA ILE A 266 -2.14 1.70 5.90
C ILE A 266 -3.04 0.50 5.65
N ASP A 267 -2.89 -0.15 4.49
CA ASP A 267 -3.65 -1.36 4.14
C ASP A 267 -3.50 -2.46 5.21
N LEU A 268 -2.25 -2.76 5.61
CA LEU A 268 -1.95 -3.75 6.64
C LEU A 268 -2.54 -3.36 8.02
N THR A 269 -2.58 -2.06 8.33
CA THR A 269 -3.16 -1.56 9.58
C THR A 269 -4.68 -1.75 9.57
N ILE A 270 -5.34 -1.51 8.44
CA ILE A 270 -6.78 -1.72 8.31
C ILE A 270 -7.12 -3.22 8.31
N GLU A 271 -6.31 -4.07 7.68
CA GLU A 271 -6.44 -5.53 7.77
C GLU A 271 -6.34 -6.01 9.22
N ALA A 272 -5.34 -5.53 9.97
CA ALA A 272 -5.22 -5.81 11.40
C ALA A 272 -6.44 -5.30 12.18
N ALA A 273 -7.00 -4.15 11.79
CA ALA A 273 -8.20 -3.61 12.40
C ALA A 273 -9.43 -4.50 12.15
N GLN A 274 -9.59 -5.02 10.93
CA GLN A 274 -10.66 -5.97 10.62
C GLN A 274 -10.56 -7.24 11.46
N GLU A 275 -9.36 -7.85 11.54
CA GLU A 275 -9.17 -9.08 12.31
C GLU A 275 -9.45 -8.88 13.81
N VAL A 276 -9.12 -7.71 14.36
CA VAL A 276 -9.24 -7.48 15.80
C VAL A 276 -10.61 -6.94 16.22
N HIS A 277 -11.27 -6.14 15.37
CA HIS A 277 -12.46 -5.36 15.75
C HIS A 277 -13.76 -5.81 15.07
N ALA A 278 -13.72 -6.70 14.06
CA ALA A 278 -14.93 -7.15 13.36
C ALA A 278 -15.86 -8.03 14.20
N HIS A 279 -15.41 -8.52 15.35
CA HIS A 279 -16.20 -9.40 16.20
C HIS A 279 -17.25 -8.63 17.03
N ALA A 280 -18.36 -9.30 17.32
CA ALA A 280 -19.37 -8.78 18.23
C ALA A 280 -18.82 -8.62 19.65
N THR A 281 -19.25 -7.58 20.34
CA THR A 281 -19.00 -7.37 21.78
C THR A 281 -20.31 -7.14 22.51
N LEU A 282 -20.24 -6.89 23.82
CA LEU A 282 -21.42 -6.60 24.65
C LEU A 282 -22.27 -5.43 24.11
N LEU A 283 -21.65 -4.47 23.42
CA LEU A 283 -22.26 -3.20 23.02
C LEU A 283 -22.22 -2.95 21.51
N GLN A 284 -21.65 -3.87 20.72
CA GLN A 284 -21.50 -3.71 19.28
C GLN A 284 -21.77 -5.02 18.54
N ALA A 285 -22.42 -4.93 17.38
CA ALA A 285 -22.67 -6.06 16.51
C ALA A 285 -21.40 -6.42 15.71
N ALA A 286 -21.29 -7.68 15.28
CA ALA A 286 -20.24 -8.10 14.36
C ALA A 286 -20.30 -7.31 13.05
N GLY A 287 -19.15 -6.98 12.46
CA GLY A 287 -19.03 -6.21 11.23
C GLY A 287 -19.29 -4.70 11.37
N THR A 288 -19.52 -4.18 12.59
CA THR A 288 -19.69 -2.73 12.80
C THR A 288 -18.36 -1.97 12.63
N PHE A 289 -17.24 -2.61 12.97
CA PHE A 289 -15.91 -2.02 12.94
C PHE A 289 -14.91 -2.95 12.24
N PRO A 290 -13.82 -2.40 11.67
CA PRO A 290 -13.54 -0.98 11.54
C PRO A 290 -14.48 -0.30 10.53
N SER A 291 -14.77 1.00 10.72
CA SER A 291 -15.71 1.75 9.87
C SER A 291 -15.14 3.07 9.35
N PRO A 292 -15.51 3.50 8.12
CA PRO A 292 -14.98 4.69 7.46
C PRO A 292 -15.66 6.00 7.90
N VAL A 293 -15.96 6.16 9.20
CA VAL A 293 -16.67 7.34 9.67
C VAL A 293 -15.68 8.43 10.09
N GLU A 294 -15.64 9.52 9.34
CA GLU A 294 -14.89 10.73 9.70
C GLU A 294 -15.48 11.39 10.95
N ARG A 295 -14.64 11.63 11.97
CA ARG A 295 -15.00 12.45 13.14
C ARG A 295 -14.01 13.59 13.31
N ASP A 296 -12.88 13.31 13.96
CA ASP A 296 -11.91 14.34 14.30
C ASP A 296 -10.90 14.53 13.16
N PHE A 297 -10.48 13.47 12.49
CA PHE A 297 -9.47 13.51 11.45
C PHE A 297 -10.07 13.19 10.07
N PRO A 298 -9.57 13.82 8.99
CA PRO A 298 -9.95 13.43 7.64
C PRO A 298 -9.51 11.98 7.38
N MET A 299 -10.31 11.21 6.65
CA MET A 299 -9.90 9.85 6.30
C MET A 299 -8.75 9.88 5.30
N SER A 300 -7.80 8.96 5.44
CA SER A 300 -6.78 8.74 4.41
C SER A 300 -7.43 8.34 3.09
N VAL A 301 -6.86 8.79 1.97
CA VAL A 301 -7.33 8.44 0.62
C VAL A 301 -7.25 6.92 0.40
N GLU A 302 -6.20 6.30 0.93
CA GLU A 302 -5.97 4.86 0.93
C GLU A 302 -7.03 4.15 1.78
N ALA A 303 -7.34 4.66 2.97
CA ALA A 303 -8.39 4.11 3.81
C ALA A 303 -9.78 4.20 3.12
N LEU A 304 -10.12 5.36 2.55
CA LEU A 304 -11.36 5.51 1.78
C LEU A 304 -11.42 4.55 0.60
N ARG A 305 -10.30 4.35 -0.10
CA ARG A 305 -10.20 3.36 -1.18
C ARG A 305 -10.48 1.97 -0.64
N TYR A 306 -9.83 1.58 0.45
CA TYR A 306 -9.97 0.28 1.09
C TYR A 306 -11.42 -0.03 1.48
N TYR A 307 -12.13 0.93 2.10
CA TYR A 307 -13.53 0.73 2.49
C TYR A 307 -14.51 0.81 1.31
N LYS A 308 -14.22 1.59 0.26
CA LYS A 308 -15.06 1.68 -0.95
C LYS A 308 -14.90 0.49 -1.90
N SER A 309 -13.74 -0.17 -1.92
CA SER A 309 -13.41 -1.20 -2.90
C SER A 309 -14.02 -2.59 -2.64
N GLY A 310 -14.98 -2.71 -1.72
CA GLY A 310 -15.73 -3.95 -1.51
C GLY A 310 -16.34 -4.49 -2.80
N GLU A 311 -16.01 -5.75 -3.15
CA GLU A 311 -16.46 -6.54 -4.31
C GLU A 311 -15.85 -6.23 -5.70
N GLY A 312 -14.51 -6.13 -5.80
CA GLY A 312 -13.83 -6.44 -7.07
C GLY A 312 -13.60 -7.95 -7.24
N LEU A 313 -13.85 -8.54 -8.42
CA LEU A 313 -13.71 -9.98 -8.70
C LEU A 313 -12.34 -10.59 -8.30
N ALA A 314 -11.26 -9.80 -8.34
CA ALA A 314 -9.93 -10.23 -7.89
C ALA A 314 -9.83 -10.45 -6.37
N TYR A 315 -10.60 -9.69 -5.57
CA TYR A 315 -10.63 -9.76 -4.11
C TYR A 315 -11.48 -10.94 -3.58
N ARG A 316 -12.22 -11.62 -4.45
CA ARG A 316 -13.11 -12.74 -4.07
C ARG A 316 -12.39 -14.09 -3.98
N TYR A 317 -11.20 -14.21 -4.58
CA TYR A 317 -10.47 -15.48 -4.70
C TYR A 317 -9.01 -15.41 -4.24
N LEU A 318 -8.48 -14.23 -3.92
CA LEU A 318 -7.10 -14.02 -3.47
C LEU A 318 -7.07 -13.26 -2.14
N PRO A 319 -6.24 -13.65 -1.16
CA PRO A 319 -5.95 -12.82 0.02
C PRO A 319 -5.49 -11.42 -0.40
N PHE A 320 -5.97 -10.37 0.27
CA PHE A 320 -5.84 -8.97 -0.14
C PHE A 320 -4.38 -8.52 -0.42
N TRP A 321 -3.40 -9.05 0.33
CA TRP A 321 -1.97 -8.81 0.08
C TRP A 321 -1.51 -9.25 -1.31
N LEU A 322 -2.09 -10.31 -1.87
CA LEU A 322 -1.77 -10.80 -3.21
C LEU A 322 -2.38 -9.90 -4.30
N ALA A 323 -3.57 -9.33 -4.07
CA ALA A 323 -4.17 -8.37 -4.98
C ALA A 323 -3.35 -7.06 -5.06
N SER A 324 -2.90 -6.56 -3.91
CA SER A 324 -1.99 -5.40 -3.81
C SER A 324 -0.61 -5.68 -4.44
N LEU A 325 -0.07 -6.90 -4.27
CA LEU A 325 1.16 -7.32 -4.95
C LEU A 325 0.99 -7.41 -6.46
N VAL A 326 -0.14 -7.96 -6.94
CA VAL A 326 -0.45 -8.07 -8.37
C VAL A 326 -0.63 -6.70 -9.02
N ASP A 327 -1.31 -5.76 -8.34
CA ASP A 327 -1.48 -4.40 -8.84
C ASP A 327 -0.11 -3.70 -9.01
N ARG A 328 0.83 -3.94 -8.09
CA ARG A 328 2.22 -3.47 -8.19
C ARG A 328 3.03 -4.21 -9.26
N MET A 329 2.82 -5.52 -9.42
CA MET A 329 3.47 -6.31 -10.46
C MET A 329 3.00 -5.89 -11.85
N ILE A 330 1.74 -5.54 -12.04
CA ILE A 330 1.23 -5.05 -13.32
C ILE A 330 1.91 -3.73 -13.69
N VAL A 331 2.07 -2.81 -12.73
CA VAL A 331 2.79 -1.54 -12.96
C VAL A 331 4.28 -1.77 -13.30
N LEU A 332 4.92 -2.80 -12.73
CA LEU A 332 6.30 -3.17 -13.04
C LEU A 332 6.43 -3.94 -14.38
N LEU A 333 5.48 -4.82 -14.68
CA LEU A 333 5.48 -5.68 -15.86
C LEU A 333 5.04 -4.92 -17.11
N LEU A 334 4.14 -3.93 -17.00
CA LEU A 334 3.61 -3.20 -18.13
C LEU A 334 4.73 -2.46 -18.94
N PRO A 335 5.66 -1.71 -18.32
CA PRO A 335 6.80 -1.13 -19.03
C PRO A 335 7.71 -2.19 -19.66
N ILE A 336 7.93 -3.32 -18.97
CA ILE A 336 8.76 -4.43 -19.48
C ILE A 336 8.10 -5.02 -20.73
N VAL A 337 6.80 -5.27 -20.71
CA VAL A 337 6.04 -5.82 -21.84
C VAL A 337 6.01 -4.83 -23.01
N ILE A 338 5.77 -3.53 -22.74
CA ILE A 338 5.80 -2.47 -23.75
C ILE A 338 7.17 -2.41 -24.43
N LEU A 339 8.26 -2.69 -23.71
CA LEU A 339 9.61 -2.70 -24.27
C LEU A 339 9.98 -4.01 -24.97
N LEU A 340 9.52 -5.14 -24.44
CA LEU A 340 9.78 -6.47 -24.98
C LEU A 340 9.15 -6.64 -26.37
N LEU A 341 7.95 -6.10 -26.58
CA LEU A 341 7.21 -6.20 -27.84
C LEU A 341 7.99 -5.65 -29.07
N PRO A 342 8.46 -4.39 -29.08
CA PRO A 342 9.25 -3.87 -30.19
C PRO A 342 10.63 -4.54 -30.29
N ALA A 343 11.25 -4.92 -29.17
CA ALA A 343 12.54 -5.62 -29.16
C ALA A 343 12.42 -7.00 -29.85
N MET A 344 11.38 -7.77 -29.53
CA MET A 344 11.08 -9.05 -30.18
C MET A 344 10.80 -8.88 -31.68
N ARG A 345 10.16 -7.77 -32.07
CA ARG A 345 9.88 -7.48 -33.49
C ARG A 345 11.13 -7.05 -34.27
N ALA A 346 12.09 -6.39 -33.63
CA ALA A 346 13.31 -5.90 -34.26
C ALA A 346 14.37 -7.01 -34.46
N LEU A 347 14.39 -8.04 -33.62
CA LEU A 347 15.34 -9.15 -33.66
C LEU A 347 15.49 -9.83 -35.05
N PRO A 348 14.42 -10.27 -35.74
CA PRO A 348 14.56 -10.90 -37.06
C PRO A 348 15.08 -9.94 -38.13
N GLY A 349 14.68 -8.67 -38.10
CA GLY A 349 15.15 -7.65 -39.05
C GLY A 349 16.64 -7.34 -38.89
N MET A 350 17.12 -7.23 -37.66
CA MET A 350 18.54 -6.99 -37.38
C MET A 350 19.42 -8.18 -37.76
N TYR A 351 18.93 -9.40 -37.53
CA TYR A 351 19.60 -10.63 -37.96
C TYR A 351 19.74 -10.67 -39.49
N ALA A 352 18.66 -10.39 -40.22
CA ALA A 352 18.65 -10.38 -41.68
C ALA A 352 19.55 -9.29 -42.28
N TRP A 353 19.49 -8.07 -41.75
CA TRP A 353 20.35 -6.95 -42.20
C TRP A 353 21.84 -7.30 -42.08
N ARG A 354 22.23 -8.01 -41.01
CA ARG A 354 23.62 -8.36 -40.76
C ARG A 354 24.14 -9.48 -41.68
N VAL A 355 23.32 -10.51 -41.94
CA VAL A 355 23.69 -11.56 -42.91
C VAL A 355 23.87 -10.93 -44.29
N ARG A 356 22.93 -10.08 -44.71
CA ARG A 356 23.02 -9.30 -45.96
C ARG A 356 24.29 -8.44 -46.03
N ARG A 357 24.65 -7.71 -44.97
CA ARG A 357 25.86 -6.88 -44.97
C ARG A 357 27.15 -7.69 -45.20
N ARG A 358 27.22 -8.93 -44.72
CA ARG A 358 28.36 -9.83 -45.01
C ARG A 358 28.37 -10.24 -46.48
N ILE A 359 27.22 -10.60 -47.04
CA ILE A 359 27.07 -10.98 -48.45
C ILE A 359 27.48 -9.82 -49.36
N TYR A 360 26.96 -8.61 -49.10
CA TYR A 360 27.26 -7.42 -49.92
C TYR A 360 28.73 -6.99 -49.88
N ARG A 361 29.48 -7.28 -48.80
CA ARG A 361 30.91 -6.95 -48.74
C ARG A 361 31.72 -7.73 -49.79
N HIS A 362 31.42 -9.02 -49.94
CA HIS A 362 32.06 -9.87 -50.95
C HIS A 362 31.54 -9.55 -52.36
N TYR A 363 30.27 -9.20 -52.51
CA TYR A 363 29.71 -8.72 -53.78
C TYR A 363 30.45 -7.48 -54.30
N GLY A 364 30.71 -6.48 -53.44
CA GLY A 364 31.47 -5.29 -53.83
C GLY A 364 32.91 -5.58 -54.25
N THR A 365 33.56 -6.59 -53.63
CA THR A 365 34.89 -7.04 -54.05
C THR A 365 34.84 -7.74 -55.41
N LEU A 366 33.76 -8.50 -55.67
CA LEU A 366 33.55 -9.17 -56.95
C LEU A 366 33.34 -8.18 -58.11
N VAL A 367 32.55 -7.13 -57.90
CA VAL A 367 32.30 -6.07 -58.89
C VAL A 367 33.58 -5.25 -59.16
N ALA A 368 34.41 -5.04 -58.14
CA ALA A 368 35.72 -4.43 -58.33
C ALA A 368 36.64 -5.31 -59.21
N LEU A 369 36.66 -6.62 -58.97
CA LEU A 369 37.38 -7.57 -59.83
C LEU A 369 36.80 -7.64 -61.25
N GLU A 370 35.48 -7.52 -61.43
CA GLU A 370 34.86 -7.47 -62.76
C GLU A 370 35.35 -6.26 -63.56
N ARG A 371 35.41 -5.09 -62.93
CA ARG A 371 35.94 -3.87 -63.56
C ARG A 371 37.43 -3.99 -63.91
N GLU A 372 38.24 -4.59 -63.04
CA GLU A 372 39.65 -4.89 -63.34
C GLU A 372 39.80 -5.93 -64.47
N SER A 373 38.86 -6.88 -64.59
CA SER A 373 38.86 -7.90 -65.64
C SER A 373 38.40 -7.39 -67.01
N ALA A 374 37.74 -6.23 -67.07
CA ALA A 374 37.18 -5.69 -68.31
C ALA A 374 38.26 -5.30 -69.34
N ASP A 375 39.45 -4.90 -68.87
CA ASP A 375 40.56 -4.40 -69.70
C ASP A 375 41.65 -5.45 -69.97
N ILE A 376 41.47 -6.69 -69.50
CA ILE A 376 42.51 -7.74 -69.54
C ILE A 376 42.18 -8.80 -70.60
N ARG A 377 43.15 -9.07 -71.49
CA ARG A 377 43.00 -10.09 -72.54
C ARG A 377 43.13 -11.51 -71.96
N PRO A 378 42.30 -12.46 -72.43
CA PRO A 378 42.36 -13.87 -72.00
C PRO A 378 43.74 -14.49 -72.26
N GLY A 379 44.20 -15.35 -71.35
CA GLY A 379 45.46 -16.11 -71.52
C GLY A 379 46.76 -15.35 -71.20
N THR A 380 46.68 -14.12 -70.67
CA THR A 380 47.84 -13.36 -70.18
C THR A 380 48.21 -13.74 -68.73
N ALA A 381 49.46 -13.49 -68.31
CA ALA A 381 49.88 -13.70 -66.92
C ALA A 381 49.03 -12.89 -65.91
N ALA A 382 48.52 -11.74 -66.33
CA ALA A 382 47.57 -10.93 -65.56
C ALA A 382 46.21 -11.64 -65.37
N ALA A 383 45.71 -12.36 -66.38
CA ALA A 383 44.50 -13.16 -66.28
C ALA A 383 44.66 -14.35 -65.31
N ALA A 384 45.85 -14.98 -65.29
CA ALA A 384 46.15 -16.06 -64.36
C ALA A 384 46.17 -15.59 -62.89
N ALA A 385 46.77 -14.42 -62.62
CA ALA A 385 46.79 -13.83 -61.27
C ALA A 385 45.38 -13.44 -60.77
N LEU A 386 44.52 -12.94 -61.66
CA LEU A 386 43.12 -12.64 -61.33
C LEU A 386 42.27 -13.89 -61.10
N LEU A 387 42.51 -14.96 -61.86
CA LEU A 387 41.86 -16.26 -61.64
C LEU A 387 42.23 -16.85 -60.27
N GLU A 388 43.48 -16.72 -59.84
CA GLU A 388 43.91 -17.17 -58.51
C GLU A 388 43.23 -16.36 -57.38
N ARG A 389 43.09 -15.04 -57.59
CA ARG A 389 42.39 -14.14 -56.67
C ARG A 389 40.89 -14.43 -56.61
N LEU A 390 40.27 -14.76 -57.75
CA LEU A 390 38.88 -15.19 -57.84
C LEU A 390 38.65 -16.53 -57.12
N ASN A 391 39.56 -17.50 -57.28
CA ASN A 391 39.51 -18.80 -56.59
C ASN A 391 39.69 -18.68 -55.08
N ARG A 392 40.36 -17.62 -54.60
CA ARG A 392 40.47 -17.32 -53.16
C ARG A 392 39.14 -16.81 -52.61
N ILE A 393 38.50 -15.88 -53.33
CA ILE A 393 37.20 -15.33 -52.95
C ILE A 393 36.11 -16.41 -52.98
N GLU A 394 36.13 -17.30 -53.98
CA GLU A 394 35.17 -18.41 -54.06
C GLU A 394 35.31 -19.38 -52.87
N ARG A 395 36.53 -19.73 -52.46
CA ARG A 395 36.77 -20.56 -51.28
C ARG A 395 36.27 -19.89 -49.99
N GLU A 396 36.53 -18.60 -49.82
CA GLU A 396 36.02 -17.83 -48.67
C GLU A 396 34.48 -17.75 -48.64
N VAL A 397 33.84 -17.74 -49.80
CA VAL A 397 32.37 -17.74 -49.92
C VAL A 397 31.77 -19.13 -49.68
N ILE A 398 32.44 -20.21 -50.10
CA ILE A 398 31.98 -21.59 -49.90
C ILE A 398 32.07 -22.01 -48.42
N ASP A 399 33.13 -21.59 -47.70
CA ASP A 399 33.29 -21.90 -46.27
C ASP A 399 32.32 -21.12 -45.38
N MET A 400 31.65 -20.10 -45.91
CA MET A 400 30.66 -19.34 -45.15
C MET A 400 29.36 -20.16 -45.01
N LYS A 401 29.20 -20.85 -43.88
CA LYS A 401 27.95 -21.53 -43.50
C LYS A 401 26.82 -20.51 -43.35
N LEU A 402 26.05 -20.29 -44.42
CA LEU A 402 24.91 -19.36 -44.43
C LEU A 402 23.60 -20.09 -44.07
N PRO A 403 22.72 -19.47 -43.26
CA PRO A 403 21.37 -19.99 -43.00
C PRO A 403 20.51 -20.03 -44.27
N ASN A 404 19.66 -21.05 -44.42
CA ASN A 404 18.79 -21.29 -45.58
C ASN A 404 18.01 -20.08 -46.13
N PRO A 405 17.47 -19.13 -45.32
CA PRO A 405 16.71 -17.98 -45.83
C PRO A 405 17.52 -17.04 -46.74
N PHE A 406 18.86 -17.13 -46.73
CA PHE A 406 19.76 -16.30 -47.52
C PHE A 406 20.50 -17.10 -48.61
N ALA A 407 20.08 -18.35 -48.86
CA ALA A 407 20.70 -19.23 -49.84
C ALA A 407 20.61 -18.65 -51.27
N ASP A 408 19.47 -18.05 -51.65
CA ASP A 408 19.25 -17.46 -52.98
C ASP A 408 20.26 -16.34 -53.30
N GLU A 409 20.57 -15.50 -52.30
CA GLU A 409 21.54 -14.41 -52.43
C GLU A 409 22.97 -14.96 -52.58
N ALA A 410 23.28 -16.09 -51.93
CA ALA A 410 24.56 -16.79 -52.07
C ALA A 410 24.70 -17.53 -53.42
N TYR A 411 23.61 -18.12 -53.93
CA TYR A 411 23.58 -18.72 -55.26
C TYR A 411 23.80 -17.68 -56.36
N GLY A 412 23.19 -16.49 -56.25
CA GLY A 412 23.43 -15.38 -57.18
C GLY A 412 24.89 -14.93 -57.22
N LEU A 413 25.56 -14.88 -56.07
CA LEU A 413 26.99 -14.55 -55.99
C LEU A 413 27.85 -15.61 -56.70
N ARG A 414 27.57 -16.91 -56.48
CA ARG A 414 28.28 -18.00 -57.17
C ARG A 414 28.11 -17.95 -58.68
N GLN A 415 26.90 -17.65 -59.16
CA GLN A 415 26.64 -17.50 -60.60
C GLN A 415 27.46 -16.36 -61.22
N HIS A 416 27.62 -15.24 -60.50
CA HIS A 416 28.49 -14.15 -60.92
C HIS A 416 29.98 -14.53 -60.94
N VAL A 417 30.46 -15.32 -59.96
CA VAL A 417 31.84 -15.87 -59.97
C VAL A 417 32.07 -16.72 -61.22
N HIS A 418 31.14 -17.61 -61.55
CA HIS A 418 31.23 -18.46 -62.74
C HIS A 418 31.22 -17.64 -64.04
N PHE A 419 30.44 -16.57 -64.13
CA PHE A 419 30.42 -15.67 -65.29
C PHE A 419 31.77 -14.97 -65.51
N VAL A 420 32.36 -14.40 -64.46
CA VAL A 420 33.68 -13.74 -64.54
C VAL A 420 34.79 -14.76 -64.87
N ARG A 421 34.71 -15.97 -64.29
CA ARG A 421 35.63 -17.08 -64.62
C ARG A 421 35.57 -17.46 -66.09
N ALA A 422 34.37 -17.63 -66.65
CA ALA A 422 34.17 -18.02 -68.05
C ALA A 422 34.72 -16.96 -69.03
N ARG A 423 34.61 -15.68 -68.67
CA ARG A 423 35.17 -14.56 -69.45
C ARG A 423 36.70 -14.55 -69.44
N LEU A 424 37.32 -14.74 -68.27
CA LEU A 424 38.79 -14.75 -68.13
C LEU A 424 39.47 -15.97 -68.77
N SER A 425 38.75 -17.09 -68.87
CA SER A 425 39.23 -18.33 -69.50
C SER A 425 38.92 -18.44 -71.00
N GLY A 426 38.27 -17.43 -71.60
CA GLY A 426 38.02 -17.35 -73.05
C GLY A 426 36.88 -18.23 -73.57
N ASN A 427 36.06 -18.82 -72.69
CA ASN A 427 35.00 -19.78 -73.05
C ASN A 427 33.65 -19.15 -73.44
N LEU A 428 33.59 -17.84 -73.70
CA LEU A 428 32.37 -17.17 -74.19
C LEU A 428 32.27 -17.31 -75.71
N SER A 429 31.82 -18.47 -76.20
CA SER A 429 31.35 -18.62 -77.57
C SER A 429 29.98 -17.94 -77.71
N GLY A 430 29.81 -17.13 -78.76
CA GLY A 430 28.71 -16.18 -78.95
C GLY A 430 27.31 -16.71 -78.63
N GLY A 431 26.65 -16.06 -77.67
CA GLY A 431 25.25 -16.23 -77.35
C GLY A 431 24.89 -15.27 -76.22
N THR A 432 23.99 -14.33 -76.50
CA THR A 432 23.54 -13.24 -75.62
C THR A 432 23.07 -13.72 -74.25
N ALA A 433 23.96 -13.77 -73.27
CA ALA A 433 23.61 -13.79 -71.86
C ALA A 433 23.83 -12.38 -71.31
N ALA A 434 22.72 -11.64 -71.13
CA ALA A 434 22.76 -10.37 -70.40
C ALA A 434 23.37 -10.60 -69.01
N PRO A 435 24.18 -9.66 -68.49
CA PRO A 435 24.75 -9.79 -67.15
C PRO A 435 23.63 -10.07 -66.13
N PRO A 436 23.84 -10.97 -65.15
CA PRO A 436 22.82 -11.22 -64.16
C PRO A 436 22.47 -9.89 -63.48
N ALA A 437 21.18 -9.59 -63.34
CA ALA A 437 20.75 -8.32 -62.77
C ALA A 437 21.39 -8.11 -61.38
N ASP A 438 21.99 -6.95 -61.18
CA ASP A 438 22.61 -6.55 -59.92
C ASP A 438 21.60 -6.74 -58.78
N PRO A 439 21.81 -7.70 -57.85
CA PRO A 439 20.91 -7.92 -56.73
C PRO A 439 20.78 -6.68 -55.83
N ALA A 440 21.73 -5.73 -55.89
CA ALA A 440 21.65 -4.44 -55.20
C ALA A 440 20.59 -3.48 -55.79
N ARG A 441 20.06 -3.73 -56.99
CA ARG A 441 18.98 -2.93 -57.62
C ARG A 441 17.57 -3.43 -57.35
N ARG A 442 17.38 -4.55 -56.61
CA ARG A 442 16.03 -4.97 -56.23
C ARG A 442 15.48 -4.07 -55.12
N PRO A 443 14.30 -3.43 -55.30
CA PRO A 443 13.73 -2.60 -54.26
C PRO A 443 13.42 -3.44 -53.01
N PRO A 444 13.51 -2.87 -51.80
CA PRO A 444 13.12 -3.57 -50.60
C PRO A 444 11.63 -3.93 -50.69
N ARG A 445 11.32 -5.23 -50.68
CA ARG A 445 9.94 -5.67 -50.43
C ARG A 445 9.55 -5.12 -49.06
N SER A 446 8.59 -4.18 -49.08
CA SER A 446 8.02 -3.55 -47.90
C SER A 446 6.82 -4.37 -47.42
N PRO A 447 6.44 -4.19 -46.15
CA PRO A 447 6.94 -4.89 -44.98
C PRO A 447 6.40 -6.30 -44.79
#